data_AF-A0A060BUQ3-F1
#
_entry.id   AF-A0A060BUQ3-F1
#
_cell.length_a   1.000
_cell.length_b   1.000
_cell.length_c   1.000
_cell.angle_alpha   90.00
_cell.angle_beta   90.00
_cell.angle_gamma   90.00
#
_symmetry.space_group_name_H-M   'P 1'
#
loop_
_entity.id
_entity.type
_entity.pdbx_description
1 polymer ?
#
loop_
_entity_poly.entity_id
_entity_poly.type
_entity_poly.pdbx_seq_one_letter_code
_entity_poly.pdbx_strand_id
1 'polypeptide(L)'
;GVGAYNNESYWWGGSLGGVRDRPVSLTVANKLAYSPHEYGQSVGGQSWLAYDNQTAPTNWPNNLYSVWDNHWSFIFYENIAPIWIGEMGGKFGLDGSGNYTQANRVPETAWMTTLITHLQWTEDFFFHAHRRADRPSPTG
;
A
#
# COMPACT_ATOMS: atom_id res chain seq x y z
N GLY A 1 2.04 6.94 -10.37
CA GLY A 1 2.31 5.63 -10.99
C GLY A 1 1.35 5.34 -12.13
N VAL A 2 1.31 4.09 -12.59
CA VAL A 2 0.42 3.61 -13.67
C VAL A 2 -0.59 2.60 -13.12
N GLY A 3 -1.62 2.25 -13.91
CA GLY A 3 -2.62 1.24 -13.53
C GLY A 3 -2.20 -0.21 -13.76
N ALA A 4 -1.15 -0.44 -14.54
CA ALA A 4 -0.59 -1.78 -14.76
C ALA A 4 0.88 -1.70 -15.17
N TYR A 5 1.67 -2.68 -14.76
CA TYR A 5 3.07 -2.83 -15.14
C TYR A 5 3.41 -4.32 -15.29
N ASN A 6 4.12 -4.73 -16.35
CA ASN A 6 4.49 -6.14 -16.59
C ASN A 6 3.33 -7.14 -16.43
N ASN A 7 2.17 -6.82 -17.03
CA ASN A 7 0.93 -7.60 -16.95
C ASN A 7 0.30 -7.73 -15.54
N GLU A 8 0.81 -7.01 -14.55
CA GLU A 8 0.21 -6.91 -13.22
C GLU A 8 -0.60 -5.62 -13.13
N SER A 9 -1.90 -5.75 -12.90
CA SER A 9 -2.80 -4.63 -12.67
C SER A 9 -2.77 -4.18 -11.21
N TYR A 10 -2.93 -2.88 -10.99
CA TYR A 10 -3.00 -2.27 -9.67
C TYR A 10 -3.89 -1.02 -9.74
N TRP A 11 -3.91 -0.20 -8.69
CA TRP A 11 -4.60 1.09 -8.75
C TRP A 11 -3.97 2.02 -9.79
N TRP A 12 -4.82 2.80 -10.46
CA TRP A 12 -4.35 3.93 -11.24
C TRP A 12 -3.55 4.86 -10.33
N GLY A 13 -2.37 5.28 -10.80
CA GLY A 13 -1.45 6.05 -9.96
C GLY A 13 -0.65 5.21 -8.96
N GLY A 14 -1.04 3.97 -8.64
CA GLY A 14 -0.44 3.15 -7.59
C GLY A 14 0.72 2.26 -8.03
N SER A 15 0.75 1.76 -9.27
CA SER A 15 1.84 0.88 -9.69
C SER A 15 3.09 1.69 -10.01
N LEU A 16 4.16 1.43 -9.26
CA LEU A 16 5.50 2.00 -9.43
C LEU A 16 6.57 0.93 -9.67
N GLY A 17 6.18 -0.30 -10.01
CA GLY A 17 7.10 -1.42 -10.22
C GLY A 17 8.19 -1.12 -11.27
N GLY A 18 7.91 -0.28 -12.26
CA GLY A 18 8.87 0.16 -13.27
C GLY A 18 10.03 1.00 -12.74
N VAL A 19 9.97 1.48 -11.50
CA VAL A 19 11.08 2.22 -10.86
C VAL A 19 12.30 1.32 -10.64
N ARG A 20 12.13 0.00 -10.49
CA ARG A 20 13.25 -0.96 -10.42
C ARG A 20 14.13 -0.89 -11.68
N ASP A 21 13.52 -0.75 -12.84
CA ASP A 21 14.21 -0.79 -14.13
C ASP A 21 14.54 0.61 -14.66
N ARG A 22 13.71 1.60 -14.32
CA ARG A 22 13.76 2.96 -14.86
C ARG A 22 13.47 3.99 -13.76
N PRO A 23 14.37 4.18 -12.79
CA PRO A 23 14.19 5.19 -11.75
C PRO A 23 14.21 6.58 -12.38
N VAL A 24 13.30 7.45 -11.92
CA VAL A 24 13.31 8.88 -12.28
C VAL A 24 14.59 9.51 -11.74
N SER A 25 15.30 10.22 -12.60
CA SER A 25 16.46 11.03 -12.24
C SER A 25 16.18 12.49 -12.54
N LEU A 26 16.43 13.36 -11.56
CA LEU A 26 16.28 14.80 -11.67
C LEU A 26 17.67 15.44 -11.74
N THR A 27 17.79 16.58 -12.42
CA THR A 27 19.05 17.35 -12.49
C THR A 27 19.46 17.93 -11.13
N VAL A 28 18.49 18.12 -10.23
CA VAL A 28 18.72 18.57 -8.86
C VAL A 28 18.49 17.42 -7.90
N ALA A 29 19.52 17.05 -7.15
CA ALA A 29 19.45 16.00 -6.14
C ALA A 29 18.46 16.34 -5.03
N ASN A 30 17.93 15.30 -4.35
CA ASN A 30 17.07 15.43 -3.17
C ASN A 30 15.77 16.22 -3.41
N LYS A 31 15.22 16.13 -4.63
CA LYS A 31 13.95 16.75 -5.03
C LYS A 31 12.90 15.75 -5.52
N LEU A 32 13.19 14.45 -5.43
CA LEU A 32 12.29 13.39 -5.87
C LEU A 32 11.60 12.75 -4.66
N ALA A 33 10.27 12.63 -4.74
CA ALA A 33 9.47 11.72 -3.94
C ALA A 33 8.51 10.99 -4.88
N TYR A 34 8.27 9.70 -4.64
CA TYR A 34 7.25 8.97 -5.37
C TYR A 34 5.92 9.00 -4.61
N SER A 35 4.83 9.08 -5.36
CA SER A 35 3.50 9.20 -4.78
C SER A 35 2.52 8.17 -5.33
N PRO A 36 2.46 6.96 -4.73
CA PRO A 36 1.49 5.95 -5.11
C PRO A 36 0.11 6.29 -4.55
N HIS A 37 -0.93 5.82 -5.24
CA HIS A 37 -2.30 5.82 -4.75
C HIS A 37 -2.61 4.44 -4.14
N GLU A 38 -3.38 4.40 -3.06
CA GLU A 38 -3.75 3.14 -2.41
C GLU A 38 -5.20 3.16 -1.92
N TYR A 39 -5.98 2.13 -2.18
CA TYR A 39 -7.42 2.17 -1.89
C TYR A 39 -7.98 0.91 -1.22
N GLY A 40 -9.02 1.13 -0.40
CA GLY A 40 -9.88 0.07 0.12
C GLY A 40 -10.85 -0.45 -0.95
N GLN A 41 -11.47 -1.59 -0.66
CA GLN A 41 -12.22 -2.35 -1.67
C GLN A 41 -13.54 -1.69 -2.11
N SER A 42 -14.04 -0.65 -1.41
CA SER A 42 -15.22 0.09 -1.88
C SER A 42 -14.93 1.00 -3.09
N VAL A 43 -13.66 1.20 -3.44
CA VAL A 43 -13.23 2.00 -4.60
C VAL A 43 -13.16 1.15 -5.87
N GLY A 44 -12.75 -0.12 -5.76
CA GLY A 44 -12.65 -1.02 -6.90
C GLY A 44 -12.30 -2.45 -6.48
N GLY A 45 -12.71 -3.40 -7.32
CA GLY A 45 -12.48 -4.82 -7.08
C GLY A 45 -11.02 -5.21 -7.32
N GLN A 46 -10.34 -5.66 -6.27
CA GLN A 46 -9.02 -6.29 -6.28
C GLN A 46 -9.05 -7.67 -5.64
N SER A 47 -8.31 -8.63 -6.20
CA SER A 47 -8.28 -10.02 -5.71
C SER A 47 -7.52 -10.20 -4.38
N TRP A 48 -6.69 -9.22 -4.00
CA TRP A 48 -5.91 -9.23 -2.76
C TRP A 48 -6.61 -8.55 -1.57
N LEU A 49 -7.83 -8.05 -1.75
CA LEU A 49 -8.63 -7.43 -0.69
C LEU A 49 -9.70 -8.38 -0.15
N ALA A 50 -10.05 -8.23 1.14
CA ALA A 50 -11.21 -8.90 1.72
C ALA A 50 -12.50 -8.12 1.45
N TYR A 51 -13.62 -8.83 1.34
CA TYR A 51 -14.96 -8.27 1.12
C TYR A 51 -15.93 -8.84 2.15
N ASP A 52 -16.96 -8.05 2.50
CA ASP A 52 -18.02 -8.55 3.39
C ASP A 52 -18.70 -9.77 2.79
N ASN A 53 -19.02 -10.74 3.66
CA ASN A 53 -19.68 -12.00 3.29
C ASN A 53 -18.94 -12.85 2.24
N GLN A 54 -17.62 -12.66 2.10
CA GLN A 54 -16.76 -13.48 1.25
C GLN A 54 -15.60 -14.06 2.06
N THR A 55 -15.01 -15.15 1.56
CA THR A 55 -13.77 -15.69 2.11
C THR A 55 -12.64 -14.68 1.85
N ALA A 56 -11.98 -14.23 2.90
CA ALA A 56 -10.84 -13.32 2.78
C ALA A 56 -9.65 -14.03 2.09
N PRO A 57 -8.78 -13.28 1.38
CA PRO A 57 -7.53 -13.81 0.87
C PRO A 57 -6.68 -14.44 1.98
N THR A 58 -5.86 -15.43 1.61
CA THR A 58 -4.90 -16.04 2.54
C THR A 58 -4.04 -14.96 3.20
N ASN A 59 -3.86 -15.07 4.51
CA ASN A 59 -3.06 -14.14 5.32
C ASN A 59 -3.59 -12.68 5.35
N TRP A 60 -4.88 -12.45 5.06
CA TRP A 60 -5.48 -11.14 5.25
C TRP A 60 -5.39 -10.66 6.71
N PRO A 61 -5.02 -9.38 6.99
CA PRO A 61 -4.58 -8.33 6.05
C PRO A 61 -3.07 -8.27 5.81
N ASN A 62 -2.27 -9.17 6.40
CA ASN A 62 -0.81 -9.17 6.28
C ASN A 62 -0.31 -9.50 4.86
N ASN A 63 -1.13 -10.11 4.00
CA ASN A 63 -0.80 -10.28 2.58
C ASN A 63 -0.51 -8.94 1.88
N LEU A 64 -1.08 -7.83 2.37
CA LEU A 64 -0.91 -6.49 1.81
C LEU A 64 0.54 -6.01 1.81
N TYR A 65 1.37 -6.44 2.79
CA TYR A 65 2.78 -6.07 2.81
C TYR A 65 3.52 -6.53 1.54
N SER A 66 3.23 -7.74 1.06
CA SER A 66 3.84 -8.25 -0.18
C SER A 66 3.30 -7.54 -1.42
N VAL A 67 2.02 -7.15 -1.41
CA VAL A 67 1.41 -6.38 -2.50
C VAL A 67 2.09 -5.02 -2.62
N TRP A 68 2.19 -4.28 -1.52
CA TRP A 68 2.85 -2.97 -1.50
C TRP A 68 4.33 -3.05 -1.86
N ASP A 69 5.06 -4.06 -1.39
CA ASP A 69 6.48 -4.28 -1.70
C ASP A 69 6.70 -4.52 -3.20
N ASN A 70 5.81 -5.26 -3.86
CA ASN A 70 5.87 -5.46 -5.30
C ASN A 70 5.61 -4.16 -6.09
N HIS A 71 4.68 -3.33 -5.62
CA HIS A 71 4.21 -2.17 -6.38
C HIS A 71 4.94 -0.85 -6.08
N TRP A 72 5.29 -0.56 -4.83
CA TRP A 72 5.83 0.76 -4.48
C TRP A 72 6.71 0.82 -3.22
N SER A 73 6.51 -0.01 -2.18
CA SER A 73 7.20 0.20 -0.90
C SER A 73 8.67 -0.20 -0.93
N PHE A 74 9.08 -1.06 -1.87
CA PHE A 74 10.50 -1.35 -2.13
C PHE A 74 11.32 -0.07 -2.39
N ILE A 75 10.72 0.96 -2.99
CA ILE A 75 11.40 2.23 -3.31
C ILE A 75 11.97 2.86 -2.04
N PHE A 76 11.24 2.76 -0.93
CA PHE A 76 11.72 3.24 0.36
C PHE A 76 12.76 2.28 0.95
N TYR A 77 12.47 0.97 1.01
CA TYR A 77 13.35 -0.02 1.67
C TYR A 77 14.69 -0.27 0.96
N GLU A 78 14.73 -0.02 -0.34
CA GLU A 78 15.95 -0.07 -1.16
C GLU A 78 16.66 1.29 -1.22
N ASN A 79 16.18 2.29 -0.47
CA ASN A 79 16.76 3.63 -0.38
C ASN A 79 16.85 4.35 -1.75
N ILE A 80 15.83 4.16 -2.60
CA ILE A 80 15.74 4.82 -3.91
C ILE A 80 15.23 6.26 -3.75
N ALA A 81 14.11 6.45 -3.05
CA ALA A 81 13.54 7.75 -2.74
C ALA A 81 12.45 7.64 -1.64
N PRO A 82 12.07 8.76 -0.98
CA PRO A 82 10.92 8.80 -0.10
C PRO A 82 9.59 8.47 -0.82
N ILE A 83 8.64 7.92 -0.05
CA ILE A 83 7.26 7.69 -0.47
C ILE A 83 6.33 8.70 0.22
N TRP A 84 5.40 9.26 -0.54
CA TRP A 84 4.28 10.05 -0.05
C TRP A 84 2.98 9.47 -0.62
N ILE A 85 2.11 8.88 0.20
CA ILE A 85 0.82 8.37 -0.33
C ILE A 85 -0.03 9.54 -0.85
N GLY A 86 -0.26 9.55 -2.17
CA GLY A 86 -0.89 10.69 -2.87
C GLY A 86 -2.40 10.72 -2.73
N GLU A 87 -3.01 9.54 -2.76
CA GLU A 87 -4.44 9.34 -2.52
C GLU A 87 -4.63 8.06 -1.72
N MET A 88 -5.52 8.11 -0.72
CA MET A 88 -5.98 6.92 -0.03
C MET A 88 -7.39 7.07 0.54
N GLY A 89 -8.14 5.97 0.59
CA GLY A 89 -9.45 5.97 1.23
C GLY A 89 -10.34 4.78 0.89
N GLY A 90 -11.54 4.86 1.45
CA GLY A 90 -12.63 3.91 1.34
C GLY A 90 -13.89 4.52 1.95
N LYS A 91 -15.02 3.80 1.91
CA LYS A 91 -16.30 4.26 2.49
C LYS A 91 -16.37 4.04 4.00
N PHE A 92 -15.61 3.10 4.54
CA PHE A 92 -15.58 2.70 5.95
C PHE A 92 -16.97 2.35 6.53
N GLY A 93 -17.88 1.86 5.69
CA GLY A 93 -19.27 1.57 6.06
C GLY A 93 -20.16 2.79 6.27
N LEU A 94 -19.72 3.99 5.85
CA LEU A 94 -20.49 5.22 5.97
C LEU A 94 -21.52 5.35 4.82
N ASP A 95 -22.70 5.83 5.15
CA ASP A 95 -23.77 6.18 4.20
C ASP A 95 -23.64 7.57 3.57
N GLY A 96 -22.55 8.29 3.87
CA GLY A 96 -22.35 9.68 3.45
C GLY A 96 -23.01 10.73 4.34
N SER A 97 -23.86 10.31 5.29
CA SER A 97 -24.41 11.17 6.37
C SER A 97 -23.68 10.97 7.71
N GLY A 98 -22.67 10.11 7.74
CA GLY A 98 -21.87 9.81 8.93
C GLY A 98 -22.33 8.58 9.71
N ASN A 99 -23.36 7.85 9.25
CA ASN A 99 -23.84 6.65 9.95
C ASN A 99 -23.18 5.40 9.37
N TYR A 100 -22.85 4.45 10.25
CA TYR A 100 -22.26 3.15 9.90
C TYR A 100 -23.33 2.13 9.48
N THR A 101 -24.04 2.40 8.39
CA THR A 101 -25.15 1.56 7.90
C THR A 101 -24.81 0.80 6.61
N GLN A 102 -23.61 1.02 6.03
CA GLN A 102 -23.17 0.39 4.79
C GLN A 102 -22.11 -0.70 5.00
N ALA A 103 -21.95 -1.54 3.98
CA ALA A 103 -20.87 -2.52 3.89
C ALA A 103 -19.48 -1.85 3.85
N ASN A 104 -18.42 -2.65 3.99
CA ASN A 104 -16.99 -2.35 3.92
C ASN A 104 -16.32 -1.86 5.20
N ARG A 105 -17.06 -1.67 6.30
CA ARG A 105 -16.52 -1.16 7.56
C ARG A 105 -15.34 -1.99 8.08
N VAL A 106 -15.55 -3.29 8.30
CA VAL A 106 -14.55 -4.17 8.91
C VAL A 106 -13.34 -4.36 7.98
N PRO A 107 -13.49 -4.79 6.72
CA PRO A 107 -12.35 -4.95 5.81
C PRO A 107 -11.58 -3.65 5.53
N GLU A 108 -12.23 -2.49 5.35
CA GLU A 108 -11.48 -1.23 5.13
C GLU A 108 -10.78 -0.73 6.38
N THR A 109 -11.35 -0.96 7.57
CA THR A 109 -10.65 -0.67 8.83
C THR A 109 -9.38 -1.52 8.94
N ALA A 110 -9.46 -2.82 8.63
CA ALA A 110 -8.29 -3.69 8.63
C ALA A 110 -7.22 -3.21 7.63
N TRP A 111 -7.62 -2.92 6.38
CA TRP A 111 -6.72 -2.40 5.34
C TRP A 111 -6.03 -1.09 5.78
N MET A 112 -6.80 -0.10 6.25
CA MET A 112 -6.24 1.20 6.64
C MET A 112 -5.33 1.08 7.86
N THR A 113 -5.70 0.26 8.86
CA THR A 113 -4.83 -0.01 10.00
C THR A 113 -3.51 -0.63 9.54
N THR A 114 -3.56 -1.64 8.66
CA THR A 114 -2.34 -2.27 8.12
C THR A 114 -1.50 -1.29 7.29
N LEU A 115 -2.13 -0.40 6.51
CA LEU A 115 -1.43 0.62 5.73
C LEU A 115 -0.72 1.61 6.65
N ILE A 116 -1.41 2.12 7.66
CA ILE A 116 -0.82 3.02 8.65
C ILE A 116 0.32 2.33 9.39
N THR A 117 0.15 1.07 9.81
CA THR A 117 1.22 0.30 10.45
C THR A 117 2.43 0.16 9.51
N HIS A 118 2.22 -0.11 8.23
CA HIS A 118 3.30 -0.19 7.24
C HIS A 118 4.08 1.12 7.13
N LEU A 119 3.38 2.25 7.08
CA LEU A 119 3.97 3.60 7.02
C LEU A 119 4.57 4.06 8.36
N GLN A 120 4.12 3.54 9.50
CA GLN A 120 4.71 3.85 10.80
C GLN A 120 5.98 3.04 11.05
N TRP A 121 6.04 1.80 10.56
CA TRP A 121 7.23 0.97 10.67
C TRP A 121 8.43 1.60 9.92
N THR A 122 8.18 2.49 8.95
CA THR A 122 9.24 3.28 8.31
C THR A 122 9.81 4.38 9.21
N GLU A 123 9.08 4.86 10.22
CA GLU A 123 9.57 5.84 11.20
C GLU A 123 10.48 5.19 12.27
N ASP A 124 10.16 3.98 12.72
CA ASP A 124 11.02 3.23 13.66
C ASP A 124 12.39 2.90 13.03
N PHE A 125 12.43 2.73 11.69
CA PHE A 125 13.67 2.58 10.93
C PHE A 125 14.53 3.85 10.93
N PHE A 126 13.92 5.05 10.94
CA PHE A 126 14.64 6.32 11.03
C PHE A 126 15.29 6.54 12.41
N PHE A 127 14.72 5.99 13.50
CA PHE A 127 15.30 6.08 14.85
C PHE A 127 16.17 4.88 15.25
N HIS A 128 16.01 3.71 14.61
CA HIS A 128 16.73 2.47 14.94
C HIS A 128 17.36 1.81 13.70
N ALA A 129 18.12 2.57 12.92
CA ALA A 129 18.90 2.03 11.82
C ALA A 129 19.87 0.94 12.32
N HIS A 130 19.50 -0.36 12.19
CA HIS A 130 20.35 -1.54 11.93
C HIS A 130 19.60 -2.86 12.25
N ARG A 131 18.59 -3.26 11.47
CA ARG A 131 18.28 -4.69 11.23
C ARG A 131 17.15 -4.88 10.20
N ARG A 132 17.49 -5.47 9.05
CA ARG A 132 16.53 -6.15 8.14
C ARG A 132 15.94 -7.44 8.76
N ALA A 133 16.32 -7.80 9.99
CA ALA A 133 16.11 -9.13 10.57
C ALA A 133 14.75 -9.34 11.26
N ASP A 134 13.99 -8.27 11.51
CA ASP A 134 12.76 -8.35 12.33
C ASP A 134 11.46 -8.23 11.50
N ARG A 135 11.56 -8.32 10.16
CA ARG A 135 10.37 -8.43 9.29
C ARG A 135 9.71 -9.80 9.57
N PRO A 136 8.39 -9.88 9.80
CA PRO A 136 7.68 -11.14 9.69
C PRO A 136 7.92 -11.70 8.29
N SER A 137 8.52 -12.89 8.22
CA SER A 137 8.76 -13.58 6.96
C SER A 137 7.46 -13.59 6.12
N PRO A 138 7.51 -13.32 4.80
CA PRO A 138 6.35 -13.52 3.92
C PRO A 138 5.93 -15.00 3.82
N THR A 139 6.71 -15.92 4.40
CA THR A 139 6.42 -17.36 4.42
C THR A 139 6.29 -17.86 5.86
N GLY A 140 5.08 -18.27 6.24
CA GLY A 140 4.75 -18.93 7.50
C GLY A 140 3.35 -18.59 7.98
#